data_AF-X1GP62-F1
#
_entry.id   AF-X1GP62-F1
#
_cell.length_a   1.000
_cell.length_b   1.000
_cell.length_c   1.000
_cell.angle_alpha   90.00
_cell.angle_beta   90.00
_cell.angle_gamma   90.00
#
_symmetry.space_group_name_H-M   'P 1'
#
loop_
_entity.id
_entity.type
_entity.pdbx_description
1 polymer ?
#
loop_
_entity_poly.entity_id
_entity_poly.type
_entity_poly.pdbx_seq_one_letter_code
_entity_poly.pdbx_strand_id
1 'polypeptide(L)' 'MEKIKKIKTPLSNEIIEDLKAGDNVTITGYIYTGRDAAHKRLINLLKEGKELPIEIDGQIIYYVGPAPT' A
#
# COMPACT_ATOMS: atom_id res chain seq x y z
N MET A 1 16.59 6.20 22.47
CA MET A 1 15.97 5.23 21.55
C MET A 1 15.09 6.02 20.61
N GLU A 2 15.29 5.92 19.29
CA GLU A 2 14.37 6.53 18.33
C GLU A 2 12.97 5.93 18.52
N LYS A 3 11.95 6.79 18.51
CA LYS A 3 10.56 6.39 18.71
C LYS A 3 10.03 5.78 17.41
N ILE A 4 9.85 4.46 17.39
CA ILE A 4 9.28 3.75 16.24
C ILE A 4 7.77 4.06 16.16
N LYS A 5 7.31 4.55 15.00
CA LYS A 5 5.88 4.79 14.74
C LYS A 5 5.19 3.49 14.35
N LYS A 6 4.07 3.19 15.00
CA LYS A 6 3.26 2.00 14.69
C LYS A 6 2.10 2.41 13.80
N ILE A 7 2.04 1.85 12.59
CA ILE A 7 0.96 2.13 11.64
C ILE A 7 0.19 0.85 11.34
N LYS A 8 -1.12 1.00 11.12
CA LYS A 8 -2.03 -0.09 10.79
C LYS A 8 -2.76 0.22 9.50
N THR A 9 -2.91 -0.78 8.62
CA THR A 9 -3.68 -0.63 7.37
C THR A 9 -5.18 -0.93 7.59
N PRO A 10 -6.09 -0.25 6.85
CA PRO A 10 -5.83 0.89 5.96
C PRO A 10 -5.40 2.15 6.72
N LEU A 11 -4.54 2.96 6.09
CA LEU A 11 -4.04 4.22 6.61
C LEU A 11 -5.13 5.29 6.56
N SER A 12 -5.26 6.09 7.62
CA SER A 12 -6.04 7.33 7.58
C SER A 12 -5.19 8.49 7.05
N ASN A 13 -5.86 9.54 6.56
CA ASN A 13 -5.20 10.78 6.15
C ASN A 13 -4.33 11.37 7.28
N GLU A 14 -4.78 11.27 8.54
CA GLU A 14 -4.02 11.78 9.68
C GLU A 14 -2.69 11.03 9.87
N ILE A 15 -2.68 9.70 9.66
CA ILE A 15 -1.45 8.90 9.71
C ILE A 15 -0.52 9.33 8.57
N ILE A 16 -1.05 9.55 7.36
CA ILE A 16 -0.27 9.96 6.20
C ILE A 16 0.37 11.33 6.42
N GLU A 17 -0.38 12.28 6.98
CA GLU A 17 0.08 13.65 7.28
C GLU A 17 1.11 13.70 8.42
N ASP A 18 1.06 12.78 9.38
CA ASP A 18 2.03 12.70 10.48
C ASP A 18 3.39 12.08 10.06
N LEU A 19 3.42 11.27 8.99
CA LEU A 19 4.65 10.61 8.53
C LEU A 19 5.67 11.61 7.97
N LYS A 20 6.92 11.48 8.41
CA LYS A 20 8.05 12.30 7.96
C LYS A 20 9.19 11.45 7.42
N ALA A 21 9.94 12.01 6.48
CA ALA A 21 11.16 11.37 5.99
C ALA A 21 12.14 11.11 7.15
N GLY A 22 12.64 9.88 7.25
CA GLY A 22 13.50 9.43 8.34
C GLY A 22 12.77 8.76 9.50
N ASP A 23 11.43 8.75 9.52
CA ASP A 23 10.68 8.01 10.54
C ASP A 23 10.89 6.49 10.39
N ASN A 24 11.24 5.83 11.51
CA ASN A 24 11.19 4.39 11.62
C ASN A 24 9.74 3.95 11.86
N VAL A 25 9.22 3.07 10.99
CA VAL A 25 7.83 2.60 11.05
C VAL A 25 7.75 1.08 11.20
N THR A 26 6.77 0.62 11.96
CA THR A 26 6.33 -0.78 11.96
C THR A 26 4.90 -0.84 11.45
N ILE A 27 4.67 -1.72 10.48
CA ILE A 27 3.39 -1.86 9.78
C ILE A 27 2.69 -3.13 10.27
N THR A 28 1.41 -3.02 10.60
CA THR A 28 0.57 -4.17 10.97
C THR A 28 -0.72 -4.17 10.15
N GLY A 29 -1.09 -5.31 9.59
CA GLY A 29 -2.32 -5.45 8.81
C GLY A 29 -2.05 -6.06 7.44
N TYR A 30 -3.00 -5.87 6.52
CA TYR A 30 -2.88 -6.36 5.16
C TYR A 30 -2.08 -5.39 4.30
N ILE A 31 -1.19 -5.93 3.47
CA ILE A 31 -0.48 -5.19 2.43
C ILE A 31 -0.66 -5.95 1.12
N TYR A 32 -0.81 -5.21 0.02
CA TYR A 32 -0.90 -5.82 -1.31
C TYR A 32 0.46 -5.84 -1.97
N THR A 33 0.80 -6.92 -2.65
CA THR A 33 2.02 -6.98 -3.46
C THR A 33 1.66 -6.70 -4.92
N GLY A 34 2.48 -5.92 -5.60
CA GLY A 34 2.21 -5.58 -6.99
C GLY A 34 3.37 -4.84 -7.64
N ARG A 35 3.66 -5.18 -8.89
CA ARG A 35 4.65 -4.50 -9.74
C ARG A 35 4.01 -4.14 -11.08
N ASP A 36 4.78 -4.21 -12.16
CA ASP A 36 4.48 -3.72 -13.49
C ASP A 36 3.13 -4.24 -14.04
N ALA A 37 2.94 -5.57 -14.03
CA ALA A 37 1.73 -6.19 -14.56
C ALA A 37 0.47 -5.86 -13.75
N ALA A 38 0.60 -5.76 -12.42
CA ALA A 38 -0.50 -5.39 -11.55
C ALA A 38 -0.97 -3.95 -11.83
N HIS A 39 -0.03 -3.00 -11.90
CA HIS A 39 -0.34 -1.59 -12.20
C HIS A 39 -0.99 -1.43 -13.57
N LYS A 40 -0.45 -2.09 -14.60
CA LYS A 40 -1.02 -2.06 -15.95
C LYS A 40 -2.48 -2.55 -15.97
N ARG A 41 -2.77 -3.65 -15.24
CA ARG A 41 -4.13 -4.18 -15.15
C ARG A 41 -5.08 -3.21 -14.45
N LEU A 42 -4.69 -2.64 -13.30
CA LEU A 42 -5.55 -1.70 -12.56
C LEU A 42 -5.85 -0.44 -13.39
N ILE A 43 -4.86 0.12 -14.07
CA ILE A 43 -5.05 1.30 -14.93
C ILE A 43 -5.98 0.99 -16.11
N ASN A 44 -5.86 -0.18 -16.73
CA ASN A 44 -6.76 -0.56 -17.83
C ASN A 44 -8.21 -0.68 -17.35
N LEU A 45 -8.46 -1.26 -16.18
CA LEU A 45 -9.80 -1.34 -15.61
C LEU A 45 -10.40 0.05 -15.36
N LEU A 46 -9.61 0.98 -14.81
CA LEU A 46 -10.04 2.37 -14.61
C LEU A 46 -10.38 3.07 -15.94
N LYS A 47 -9.57 2.87 -16.97
CA LYS A 47 -9.83 3.43 -18.32
C LYS A 47 -11.09 2.87 -18.96
N GLU A 48 -11.43 1.62 -18.66
CA GLU A 48 -12.64 0.96 -19.12
C GLU A 48 -13.87 1.29 -18.24
N GLY A 49 -13.72 2.12 -17.20
CA GLY A 49 -14.80 2.45 -16.25
C GLY A 49 -15.24 1.25 -15.41
N LYS A 50 -14.38 0.23 -15.26
CA LYS A 50 -14.65 -0.96 -14.46
C LYS A 50 -14.16 -0.79 -13.03
N GLU A 51 -14.81 -1.48 -12.11
CA GLU A 51 -14.40 -1.55 -10.72
C GLU A 51 -13.03 -2.23 -10.56
N LEU A 52 -12.28 -1.79 -9.55
CA LEU A 52 -11.02 -2.42 -9.20
C LEU A 52 -11.29 -3.76 -8.49
N PRO A 53 -10.43 -4.78 -8.70
CA PRO A 53 -10.60 -6.08 -8.06
C PRO A 53 -10.23 -6.08 -6.56
N ILE A 54 -9.76 -4.94 -6.05
CA ILE A 54 -9.34 -4.72 -4.67
C ILE A 54 -9.68 -3.28 -4.26
N GLU A 55 -9.99 -3.08 -2.99
CA GLU A 55 -10.04 -1.75 -2.39
C GLU A 55 -8.62 -1.23 -2.21
N ILE A 56 -8.30 -0.08 -2.82
CA ILE A 56 -6.95 0.49 -2.77
C ILE A 56 -6.82 1.67 -1.79
N ASP A 57 -7.95 2.22 -1.34
CA ASP A 57 -7.93 3.41 -0.49
C ASP A 57 -7.31 3.14 0.88
N GLY A 58 -6.36 3.98 1.28
CA GLY A 58 -5.54 3.80 2.48
C GLY A 58 -4.64 2.55 2.48
N GLN A 59 -4.56 1.78 1.39
CA GLN A 59 -3.80 0.53 1.37
C GLN A 59 -2.34 0.75 0.96
N ILE A 60 -1.48 -0.16 1.40
CA ILE A 60 -0.06 -0.14 1.06
C ILE A 60 0.20 -1.14 -0.07
N ILE A 61 0.78 -0.66 -1.17
CA ILE A 61 1.28 -1.50 -2.26
C ILE A 61 2.79 -1.70 -2.06
N TYR A 62 3.18 -2.92 -1.72
CA TYR A 62 4.58 -3.32 -1.63
C TYR A 62 5.09 -3.83 -2.98
N TYR A 63 6.03 -3.09 -3.58
CA TYR A 63 6.65 -3.45 -4.86
C TYR A 63 7.61 -4.64 -4.72
N VAL A 64 7.07 -5.86 -4.77
CA VAL A 64 7.85 -7.10 -4.66
C VAL A 64 7.28 -8.21 -5.55
N GLY A 65 8.14 -9.15 -5.96
CA GLY A 65 7.75 -10.43 -6.55
C GLY A 65 8.20 -11.56 -5.62
N PRO A 66 7.30 -12.17 -4.83
CA PRO A 66 7.69 -13.26 -3.93
C PRO A 66 8.14 -14.48 -4.73
N ALA A 67 9.12 -15.22 -4.21
CA ALA A 67 9.47 -16.53 -4.75
C ALA A 67 8.33 -17.53 -4.48
N PRO A 68 8.18 -18.58 -5.31
CA PRO A 68 7.29 -19.68 -5.03
C PRO A 68 7.56 -20.27 -3.63
N THR A 69 6.49 -20.74 -2.98
CA THR A 69 6.58 -21.45 -1.70
C THR A 69 7.00 -22.90 -1.90
#